data_AF-A0A519KL84-F1
#
_entry.id   AF-A0A519KL84-F1
#
_cell.length_a   1.000
_cell.length_b   1.000
_cell.length_c   1.000
_cell.angle_alpha   90.00
_cell.angle_beta   90.00
_cell.angle_gamma   90.00
#
_symmetry.space_group_name_H-M   'P 1'
#
loop_
_entity.id
_entity.type
_entity.pdbx_description
1 polymer ?
#
loop_
_entity_poly.entity_id
_entity_poly.type
_entity_poly.pdbx_seq_one_letter_code
_entity_poly.pdbx_strand_id
1 'polypeptide(L)'
;MGFAVAPIFTQTQGLWFGVLLALGVAVQFAFSPKRRAVMGGVRFVLADLFRTAPAVAGVTLVRGAYRAGYLAEGRGFIEANLRSLVWMSGFILIAQLLVRYLPPLSWLQR
;
A
#
# COMPACT_ATOMS: atom_id res chain seq x y z
N MET A 1 15.73 -23.60 10.07
CA MET A 1 15.37 -22.53 9.10
C MET A 1 14.41 -21.57 9.78
N GLY A 2 14.77 -20.29 9.89
CA GLY A 2 13.93 -19.28 10.54
C GLY A 2 12.70 -18.91 9.71
N PHE A 3 11.66 -18.36 10.33
CA PHE A 3 10.53 -17.76 9.60
C PHE A 3 10.88 -16.34 9.13
N ALA A 4 11.60 -15.58 9.94
CA ALA A 4 12.03 -14.23 9.61
C ALA A 4 13.07 -14.24 8.49
N VAL A 5 12.92 -13.30 7.54
CA VAL A 5 13.85 -13.05 6.44
C VAL A 5 14.00 -11.54 6.24
N ALA A 6 15.16 -11.11 5.77
CA ALA A 6 15.35 -9.72 5.38
C ALA A 6 14.56 -9.42 4.08
N PRO A 7 13.71 -8.39 4.05
CA PRO A 7 13.04 -7.99 2.82
C PRO A 7 14.06 -7.42 1.83
N ILE A 8 13.93 -7.79 0.56
CA ILE A 8 14.78 -7.26 -0.53
C ILE A 8 13.93 -6.31 -1.36
N PHE A 9 14.19 -5.01 -1.22
CA PHE A 9 13.54 -3.97 -2.02
C PHE A 9 14.39 -3.65 -3.25
N THR A 10 13.80 -3.76 -4.44
CA THR A 10 14.47 -3.34 -5.67
C THR A 10 14.22 -1.86 -5.96
N GLN A 11 15.15 -1.22 -6.66
CA GLN A 11 15.00 0.19 -7.04
C GLN A 11 13.72 0.41 -7.86
N THR A 12 13.41 -0.48 -8.80
CA THR A 12 12.20 -0.43 -9.64
C THR A 12 10.92 -0.53 -8.80
N GLN A 13 10.91 -1.38 -7.78
CA GLN A 13 9.80 -1.51 -6.84
C GLN A 13 9.56 -0.21 -6.06
N GLY A 14 10.64 0.42 -5.57
CA GLY A 14 10.57 1.71 -4.89
C GLY A 14 10.04 2.83 -5.78
N LEU A 15 10.50 2.88 -7.04
CA LEU A 15 10.02 3.86 -8.03
C LEU A 15 8.51 3.72 -8.29
N TRP A 16 8.03 2.50 -8.54
CA TRP A 16 6.59 2.27 -8.79
C TRP A 16 5.73 2.58 -7.57
N PHE A 17 6.21 2.24 -6.37
CA PHE A 17 5.52 2.64 -5.14
C PHE A 17 5.42 4.16 -5.01
N GLY A 18 6.52 4.88 -5.27
CA GLY A 18 6.54 6.34 -5.25
C GLY A 18 5.57 6.96 -6.25
N VAL A 19 5.53 6.45 -7.49
CA VAL A 19 4.59 6.90 -8.53
C VAL A 19 3.14 6.69 -8.10
N LEU A 20 2.80 5.50 -7.57
CA LEU A 20 1.44 5.19 -7.14
C LEU A 20 1.03 6.02 -5.92
N LEU A 21 1.95 6.26 -4.98
CA LEU A 21 1.73 7.13 -3.84
C LEU A 21 1.46 8.58 -4.27
N ALA A 22 2.30 9.14 -5.14
CA ALA A 22 2.13 10.49 -5.67
C ALA A 22 0.79 10.66 -6.41
N LEU A 23 0.42 9.66 -7.21
CA LEU A 23 -0.86 9.63 -7.92
C LEU A 23 -2.04 9.63 -6.94
N GLY A 24 -2.01 8.80 -5.89
CA GLY A 24 -3.08 8.77 -4.90
C GLY A 24 -3.22 10.05 -4.10
N VAL A 25 -2.11 10.74 -3.80
CA VAL A 25 -2.13 12.08 -3.18
C VAL A 25 -2.75 13.09 -4.15
N ALA A 26 -2.30 13.12 -5.41
CA ALA A 26 -2.83 14.03 -6.42
C ALA A 26 -4.34 13.85 -6.64
N VAL A 27 -4.82 12.61 -6.66
CA VAL A 27 -6.26 12.29 -6.77
C VAL A 27 -7.03 12.77 -5.54
N GLN A 28 -6.50 12.60 -4.33
CA GLN A 28 -7.14 13.12 -3.12
C GLN A 28 -7.27 14.65 -3.13
N PHE A 29 -6.25 15.36 -3.62
CA PHE A 29 -6.30 16.81 -3.82
C PHE A 29 -7.31 17.21 -4.91
N ALA A 30 -7.29 16.55 -6.06
CA ALA A 30 -8.19 16.84 -7.17
C ALA A 30 -9.67 16.58 -6.82
N PHE A 31 -9.93 15.57 -6.01
CA PHE A 31 -11.26 15.14 -5.58
C PHE A 31 -11.46 15.33 -4.08
N SER A 32 -11.35 16.56 -3.60
CA SER A 32 -11.71 16.89 -2.22
C SER A 32 -13.18 16.53 -1.90
N PRO A 33 -13.56 16.33 -0.62
CA PRO A 33 -14.92 15.93 -0.24
C PRO A 33 -16.01 16.83 -0.84
N LYS A 34 -15.74 18.14 -0.95
CA LYS A 34 -16.63 19.13 -1.56
C LYS A 34 -16.83 18.90 -3.07
N ARG A 35 -15.80 18.46 -3.80
CA ARG A 35 -15.89 18.16 -5.25
C ARG A 35 -16.54 16.80 -5.52
N ARG A 36 -16.41 15.83 -4.61
CA ARG A 36 -17.06 14.52 -4.70
C ARG A 36 -18.58 14.59 -4.62
N ALA A 37 -19.11 15.52 -3.82
CA ALA A 37 -20.56 15.73 -3.69
C ALA A 37 -21.26 16.13 -5.01
N VAL A 38 -20.50 16.60 -6.00
CA VAL A 38 -21.01 17.11 -7.29
C VAL A 38 -20.72 16.12 -8.44
N MET A 39 -19.97 15.04 -8.20
CA MET A 39 -19.58 14.10 -9.25
C MET A 39 -20.58 12.96 -9.43
N GLY A 40 -20.94 12.65 -10.68
CA GLY A 40 -21.68 11.44 -11.04
C GLY A 40 -20.89 10.15 -10.78
N GLY A 41 -21.62 9.01 -10.70
CA GLY A 41 -21.11 7.73 -10.20
C GLY A 41 -19.83 7.19 -10.85
N VAL A 42 -19.64 7.36 -12.16
CA VAL A 42 -18.44 6.87 -12.87
C VAL A 42 -17.16 7.58 -12.42
N ARG A 43 -17.22 8.90 -12.23
CA ARG A 43 -16.06 9.69 -11.75
C ARG A 43 -15.75 9.39 -10.29
N PHE A 44 -16.77 9.06 -9.51
CA PHE A 44 -16.62 8.61 -8.12
C PHE A 44 -15.87 7.26 -8.03
N VAL A 45 -16.27 6.26 -8.82
CA VAL A 45 -15.60 4.94 -8.84
C VAL A 45 -14.13 5.06 -9.26
N LEU A 46 -13.84 5.83 -10.32
CA LEU A 46 -12.45 6.06 -10.75
C LEU A 46 -11.64 6.76 -9.65
N ALA A 47 -12.19 7.81 -9.04
CA ALA A 47 -11.51 8.51 -7.96
C ALA A 47 -11.22 7.60 -6.75
N ASP A 48 -12.13 6.67 -6.42
CA ASP A 48 -11.92 5.72 -5.33
C ASP A 48 -10.88 4.64 -5.66
N LEU A 49 -10.86 4.15 -6.91
CA LEU A 49 -9.80 3.24 -7.40
C LEU A 49 -8.43 3.91 -7.30
N PHE A 50 -8.30 5.15 -7.75
CA PHE A 50 -7.03 5.87 -7.65
C PHE A 50 -6.66 6.24 -6.20
N ARG A 51 -7.65 6.47 -5.33
CA ARG A 51 -7.43 6.69 -3.89
C ARG A 51 -6.90 5.43 -3.19
N THR A 52 -7.35 4.25 -3.62
CA THR A 52 -6.94 2.96 -3.02
C THR A 52 -5.66 2.40 -3.63
N ALA A 53 -5.26 2.86 -4.82
CA ALA A 53 -4.05 2.42 -5.52
C ALA A 53 -2.76 2.47 -4.66
N PRO A 54 -2.45 3.52 -3.88
CA PRO A 54 -1.28 3.53 -3.01
C PRO A 54 -1.28 2.43 -1.95
N ALA A 55 -2.45 2.12 -1.39
CA ALA A 55 -2.57 1.08 -0.37
C ALA A 55 -2.30 -0.29 -0.98
N VAL A 56 -2.89 -0.58 -2.14
CA VAL A 56 -2.64 -1.81 -2.90
C VAL A 56 -1.16 -1.90 -3.33
N ALA A 57 -0.56 -0.78 -3.75
CA ALA A 57 0.85 -0.69 -4.08
C ALA A 57 1.76 -1.01 -2.88
N GLY A 58 1.47 -0.46 -1.70
CA GLY A 58 2.25 -0.73 -0.49
C GLY A 58 2.16 -2.20 -0.05
N VAL A 59 0.96 -2.77 -0.09
CA VAL A 59 0.71 -4.18 0.24
C VAL A 59 1.46 -5.12 -0.72
N THR A 60 1.41 -4.83 -2.02
CA THR A 60 2.10 -5.62 -3.05
C THR A 60 3.62 -5.45 -2.97
N LEU A 61 4.11 -4.24 -2.67
CA LEU A 61 5.53 -3.94 -2.45
C LEU A 61 6.10 -4.77 -1.30
N VAL A 62 5.46 -4.70 -0.12
CA VAL A 62 5.90 -5.41 1.08
C VAL A 62 5.91 -6.91 0.82
N ARG A 63 4.80 -7.45 0.28
CA ARG A 63 4.73 -8.87 -0.08
C ARG A 63 5.83 -9.27 -1.06
N GLY A 64 6.04 -8.46 -2.11
CA GLY A 64 7.06 -8.70 -3.12
C GLY A 64 8.47 -8.74 -2.53
N ALA A 65 8.78 -7.82 -1.62
CA ALA A 65 10.09 -7.71 -0.97
C ALA A 65 10.39 -8.90 -0.06
N TYR A 66 9.42 -9.35 0.74
CA TYR A 66 9.59 -10.54 1.58
C TYR A 66 9.65 -11.83 0.75
N ARG A 67 8.87 -11.93 -0.33
CA ARG A 67 8.98 -13.05 -1.27
C ARG A 67 10.37 -13.11 -1.90
N ALA A 68 10.93 -11.97 -2.31
CA ALA A 68 12.28 -11.90 -2.86
C ALA A 68 13.34 -12.33 -1.83
N GLY A 69 13.19 -11.90 -0.57
CA GLY A 69 14.04 -12.37 0.54
C GLY A 69 14.01 -13.89 0.69
N TYR A 70 12.81 -14.50 0.72
CA TYR A 70 12.68 -15.96 0.83
C TYR A 70 13.28 -16.72 -0.36
N LEU A 71 13.15 -16.18 -1.57
CA LEU A 71 13.78 -16.76 -2.77
C LEU A 71 15.31 -16.66 -2.70
N ALA A 72 15.85 -15.56 -2.16
CA ALA A 72 17.29 -15.37 -1.99
C ALA A 72 17.90 -16.33 -0.94
N GLU A 73 17.10 -16.79 0.03
CA GLU A 73 17.48 -17.87 0.96
C GLU A 73 17.44 -19.28 0.32
N GLY A 74 17.08 -19.40 -0.97
CA GLY A 74 17.01 -20.67 -1.68
C GLY A 74 15.69 -21.44 -1.50
N ARG A 75 14.62 -20.79 -1.02
CA ARG A 75 13.32 -21.44 -0.83
C ARG A 75 12.55 -21.56 -2.15
N GLY A 76 11.68 -22.56 -2.21
CA GLY A 76 10.78 -22.75 -3.36
C GLY A 76 9.77 -21.61 -3.51
N PHE A 77 9.31 -21.37 -4.74
CA PHE A 77 8.38 -20.28 -5.05
C PHE A 77 7.08 -20.33 -4.24
N ILE A 78 6.48 -21.52 -4.10
CA ILE A 78 5.22 -21.69 -3.36
C ILE A 78 5.42 -21.34 -1.89
N GLU A 79 6.51 -21.81 -1.28
CA GLU A 79 6.85 -21.51 0.10
C GLU A 79 7.09 -20.01 0.31
N ALA A 80 7.91 -19.40 -0.54
CA ALA A 80 8.19 -17.97 -0.51
C ALA A 80 6.90 -17.14 -0.67
N ASN A 81 6.00 -17.57 -1.55
CA ASN A 81 4.73 -16.89 -1.81
C ASN A 81 3.78 -16.99 -0.61
N LEU A 82 3.61 -18.18 -0.02
CA LEU A 82 2.75 -18.38 1.15
C LEU A 82 3.27 -17.63 2.38
N ARG A 83 4.57 -17.73 2.66
CA ARG A 83 5.18 -17.01 3.80
C ARG A 83 5.11 -15.51 3.64
N SER A 84 5.22 -14.98 2.41
CA SER A 84 5.09 -13.54 2.14
C SER A 84 3.69 -12.99 2.46
N LEU A 85 2.65 -13.82 2.48
CA LEU A 85 1.29 -13.38 2.83
C LEU A 85 1.16 -12.96 4.30
N VAL A 86 1.94 -13.56 5.20
CA VAL A 86 1.92 -13.19 6.63
C VAL A 86 2.39 -11.75 6.79
N TRP A 87 3.47 -11.37 6.10
CA TRP A 87 3.99 -10.01 6.10
C TRP A 87 3.03 -9.00 5.46
N MET A 88 2.32 -9.42 4.41
CA MET A 88 1.23 -8.65 3.81
C MET A 88 0.13 -8.32 4.84
N SER A 89 -0.36 -9.34 5.56
CA SER A 89 -1.39 -9.18 6.58
C SER A 89 -0.92 -8.33 7.76
N GLY A 90 0.32 -8.54 8.21
CA GLY A 90 0.93 -7.73 9.26
C GLY A 90 1.04 -6.26 8.87
N PHE A 91 1.44 -5.97 7.64
CA PHE A 91 1.48 -4.60 7.11
C PHE A 91 0.09 -3.96 7.07
N ILE A 92 -0.92 -4.69 6.59
CA ILE A 92 -2.32 -4.20 6.56
C ILE A 92 -2.78 -3.87 7.99
N LEU A 93 -2.54 -4.76 8.96
CA LEU A 93 -2.93 -4.54 10.35
C LEU A 93 -2.23 -3.30 10.94
N ILE A 94 -0.90 -3.18 10.77
CA ILE A 94 -0.15 -2.03 11.27
C ILE A 94 -0.64 -0.74 10.61
N ALA A 95 -0.87 -0.74 9.29
CA ALA A 95 -1.38 0.43 8.57
C ALA A 95 -2.77 0.85 9.09
N GLN A 96 -3.67 -0.10 9.32
CA GLN A 96 -4.98 0.18 9.89
C GLN A 96 -4.89 0.74 11.31
N LEU A 97 -4.01 0.17 12.15
CA LEU A 97 -3.77 0.68 13.50
C LEU A 97 -3.21 2.11 13.46
N LEU A 98 -2.21 2.37 12.63
CA LEU A 98 -1.65 3.72 12.46
C LEU A 98 -2.72 4.72 12.03
N VAL A 99 -3.56 4.37 11.04
CA VAL A 99 -4.65 5.23 10.60
C VAL A 99 -5.68 5.46 11.71
N ARG A 100 -5.97 4.45 12.52
CA ARG A 100 -6.90 4.56 13.65
C ARG A 100 -6.38 5.48 14.75
N TYR A 101 -5.07 5.51 14.98
CA TYR A 101 -4.43 6.35 15.99
C TYR A 101 -3.95 7.71 15.45
N LEU A 102 -4.10 7.99 14.15
CA LEU A 102 -3.85 9.32 13.62
C LEU A 102 -4.88 10.30 14.20
N PRO A 103 -4.44 11.45 14.76
CA PRO A 103 -5.37 12.47 15.22
C PRO A 103 -6.22 12.96 14.05
N PRO A 104 -7.49 13.34 14.30
CA PRO A 104 -8.39 13.74 13.24
C PRO A 104 -7.81 14.94 12.50
N LEU A 105 -7.77 14.86 11.16
CA LEU A 105 -7.20 15.90 10.28
C LEU A 105 -7.85 17.29 10.48
N SER A 106 -9.00 17.36 11.14
CA SER A 106 -9.63 18.61 11.60
C SER A 106 -8.75 19.42 12.56
N TRP A 107 -7.78 18.80 13.22
CA TRP A 107 -6.81 19.49 14.08
C TRP A 107 -5.72 20.23 13.29
N LEU A 108 -5.49 19.85 12.03
CA LEU A 108 -4.54 20.50 11.12
C LEU A 108 -5.17 21.64 10.30
N GLN A 109 -6.47 21.91 10.49
CA GLN A 109 -7.22 22.95 9.77
C GLN A 109 -7.44 24.23 10.60
N ARG A 110 -6.72 24.40 11.70
CA ARG A 110 -6.63 25.67 12.43
C ARG A 110 -5.39 26.44 11.98
#